data_AF-A0A7S1QHN3-F1
#
_entry.id   AF-A0A7S1QHN3-F1
#
_cell.length_a   1.000
_cell.length_b   1.000
_cell.length_c   1.000
_cell.angle_alpha   90.00
_cell.angle_beta   90.00
_cell.angle_gamma   90.00
#
_symmetry.space_group_name_H-M   'P 1'
#
loop_
_entity.id
_entity.type
_entity.pdbx_description
1 polymer ?
#
loop_
_entity_poly.entity_id
_entity_poly.type
_entity_poly.pdbx_seq_one_letter_code
_entity_poly.pdbx_strand_id
1 'polypeptide(L)'
;ILRHHGFRWRSDSLAIMCNPKFRNTFLRDVLRETTQVNGQGTAHLNDADLENAMQSQSDGPERFACAMGVTGPGGVHLGNTWKLVDTMARYIAERYHNGTFQTALGHELVVNVRLGDYTHPWSKTVAAVKQAATQAGGISRIIFSGVIHYGGYDTFVSSNSSIAQSVNLMHELVRHFDNDNYTTALRSEPSADRDLEYMATAPNLAIGGLGFAQLVTLIRAKVFALVKSMKSMKSTCKESTMTRTPRTWTDASFDGEPVVR
;
A
#
# COMPACT_ATOMS: atom_id res chain seq x y z
N ILE A 1 -4.06 17.36 9.41
CA ILE A 1 -3.94 16.92 8.01
C ILE A 1 -4.39 15.46 7.82
N LEU A 2 -4.01 14.49 8.67
CA LEU A 2 -4.77 13.23 8.84
C LEU A 2 -5.97 13.35 9.82
N ARG A 3 -6.17 14.55 10.38
CA ARG A 3 -7.11 14.83 11.49
C ARG A 3 -8.60 14.77 11.13
N HIS A 4 -8.97 14.78 9.85
CA HIS A 4 -10.37 14.63 9.40
C HIS A 4 -10.69 13.25 8.80
N HIS A 5 -9.76 12.30 8.82
CA HIS A 5 -9.94 10.94 8.29
C HIS A 5 -9.66 9.84 9.34
N GLY A 6 -9.60 10.21 10.62
CA GLY A 6 -9.14 9.34 11.72
C GLY A 6 -9.98 8.08 11.99
N PHE A 7 -11.22 8.02 11.46
CA PHE A 7 -12.08 6.84 11.58
C PHE A 7 -11.75 5.75 10.55
N ARG A 8 -11.52 6.14 9.28
CA ARG A 8 -11.35 5.22 8.14
C ARG A 8 -10.11 4.33 8.31
N TRP A 9 -8.97 4.97 8.61
CA TRP A 9 -7.69 4.27 8.79
C TRP A 9 -7.67 3.28 9.96
N ARG A 10 -8.49 3.52 10.99
CA ARG A 10 -8.47 2.70 12.19
C ARG A 10 -9.21 1.39 11.99
N SER A 11 -10.38 1.42 11.37
CA SER A 11 -11.12 0.19 11.02
C SER A 11 -10.33 -0.67 10.04
N ASP A 12 -9.70 -0.06 9.02
CA ASP A 12 -8.87 -0.79 8.05
C ASP A 12 -7.68 -1.46 8.74
N SER A 13 -6.99 -0.73 9.62
CA SER A 13 -5.86 -1.25 10.39
C SER A 13 -6.25 -2.43 11.29
N LEU A 14 -7.39 -2.32 11.97
CA LEU A 14 -7.89 -3.42 12.80
C LEU A 14 -8.30 -4.61 11.94
N ALA A 15 -8.96 -4.39 10.80
CA ALA A 15 -9.35 -5.45 9.87
C ALA A 15 -8.11 -6.19 9.32
N ILE A 16 -7.03 -5.47 9.03
CA ILE A 16 -5.74 -6.05 8.62
C ILE A 16 -5.15 -6.94 9.72
N MET A 17 -5.18 -6.49 10.96
CA MET A 17 -4.64 -7.27 12.09
C MET A 17 -5.57 -8.42 12.53
N CYS A 18 -6.87 -8.34 12.29
CA CYS A 18 -7.87 -9.31 12.75
C CYS A 18 -8.21 -10.39 11.71
N ASN A 19 -7.99 -10.15 10.41
CA ASN A 19 -8.42 -11.07 9.36
C ASN A 19 -7.26 -11.96 8.86
N PRO A 20 -7.38 -13.30 8.92
CA PRO A 20 -6.33 -14.23 8.47
C PRO A 20 -5.85 -14.04 7.03
N LYS A 21 -6.67 -13.44 6.15
CA LYS A 21 -6.29 -13.18 4.75
C LYS A 21 -5.10 -12.23 4.60
N PHE A 22 -4.81 -11.45 5.64
CA PHE A 22 -3.67 -10.53 5.67
C PHE A 22 -2.46 -11.10 6.41
N ARG A 23 -2.47 -12.36 6.82
CA ARG A 23 -1.25 -13.01 7.34
C ARG A 23 -0.14 -12.92 6.29
N ASN A 24 1.09 -12.73 6.73
CA ASN A 24 2.28 -12.54 5.88
C ASN A 24 2.29 -11.28 5.00
N THR A 25 1.39 -10.32 5.23
CA THR A 25 1.49 -8.98 4.62
C THR A 25 2.39 -8.09 5.48
N PHE A 26 3.26 -7.28 4.86
CA PHE A 26 4.08 -6.35 5.64
C PHE A 26 3.22 -5.27 6.29
N LEU A 27 2.09 -4.90 5.69
CA LEU A 27 1.20 -3.92 6.30
C LEU A 27 0.69 -4.44 7.66
N ARG A 28 0.38 -5.74 7.76
CA ARG A 28 0.05 -6.38 9.03
C ARG A 28 1.25 -6.42 9.98
N ASP A 29 2.45 -6.71 9.48
CA ASP A 29 3.67 -6.71 10.31
C ASP A 29 3.97 -5.32 10.89
N VAL A 30 3.85 -4.27 10.07
CA VAL A 30 3.97 -2.86 10.50
C VAL A 30 2.93 -2.53 11.57
N LEU A 31 1.68 -2.92 11.37
CA LEU A 31 0.62 -2.67 12.33
C LEU A 31 0.86 -3.43 13.64
N ARG A 32 1.33 -4.68 13.58
CA ARG A 32 1.73 -5.47 14.76
C ARG A 32 2.89 -4.81 15.52
N GLU A 33 3.90 -4.29 14.82
CA GLU A 33 5.07 -3.66 15.46
C GLU A 33 4.73 -2.31 16.12
N THR A 34 3.73 -1.61 15.58
CA THR A 34 3.43 -0.24 15.97
C THR A 34 2.22 -0.10 16.89
N THR A 35 1.39 -1.13 17.02
CA THR A 35 0.16 -1.13 17.81
C THR A 35 0.37 -1.56 19.26
N GLN A 36 -0.46 -1.02 20.15
CA GLN A 36 -0.60 -1.45 21.52
C GLN A 36 -2.05 -1.85 21.84
N VAL A 37 -2.23 -2.84 22.71
CA VAL A 37 -3.53 -3.22 23.29
C VAL A 37 -3.41 -3.10 24.80
N ASN A 38 -4.26 -2.28 25.42
CA ASN A 38 -4.24 -2.02 26.87
C ASN A 38 -2.84 -1.60 27.37
N GLY A 39 -2.14 -0.78 26.57
CA GLY A 39 -0.78 -0.30 26.86
C GLY A 39 0.34 -1.30 26.58
N GLN A 40 0.03 -2.54 26.20
CA GLN A 40 1.02 -3.58 25.87
C GLN A 40 1.27 -3.62 24.36
N GLY A 41 2.53 -3.60 23.93
CA GLY A 41 2.89 -3.69 22.51
C GLY A 41 2.58 -5.06 21.92
N THR A 42 2.10 -5.13 20.68
CA THR A 42 1.66 -6.40 20.06
C THR A 42 2.73 -7.11 19.23
N ALA A 43 3.94 -6.56 19.13
CA ALA A 43 5.06 -7.10 18.34
C ALA A 43 5.41 -8.57 18.65
N HIS A 44 5.19 -9.00 19.89
CA HIS A 44 5.53 -10.35 20.37
C HIS A 44 4.43 -11.40 20.12
N LEU A 45 3.23 -10.97 19.71
CA LEU A 45 2.11 -11.87 19.47
C LEU A 45 2.30 -12.63 18.16
N ASN A 46 1.96 -13.93 18.15
CA ASN A 46 1.80 -14.68 16.91
C ASN A 46 0.50 -14.26 16.20
N ASP A 47 0.25 -14.80 15.00
CA ASP A 47 -0.94 -14.42 14.22
C ASP A 47 -2.27 -14.70 14.93
N ALA A 48 -2.42 -15.87 15.58
CA ALA A 48 -3.66 -16.24 16.25
C ALA A 48 -3.90 -15.37 17.49
N ASP A 49 -2.85 -15.10 18.27
CA ASP A 49 -2.95 -14.26 19.46
C ASP A 49 -3.22 -12.79 19.09
N LEU A 50 -2.61 -12.29 18.01
CA LEU A 50 -2.92 -10.96 17.48
C LEU A 50 -4.38 -10.86 17.05
N GLU A 51 -4.87 -11.84 16.29
CA GLU A 51 -6.26 -11.87 15.81
C GLU A 51 -7.24 -11.89 16.99
N ASN A 52 -7.01 -12.77 17.97
CA ASN A 52 -7.83 -12.85 19.18
C ASN A 52 -7.76 -11.54 19.99
N ALA A 53 -6.58 -10.94 20.14
CA ALA A 53 -6.42 -9.67 20.84
C ALA A 53 -7.20 -8.55 20.13
N MET A 54 -7.13 -8.45 18.79
CA MET A 54 -7.88 -7.46 18.03
C MET A 54 -9.39 -7.72 18.07
N GLN A 55 -9.81 -8.98 17.91
CA GLN A 55 -11.22 -9.37 17.94
C GLN A 55 -11.85 -9.11 19.31
N SER A 56 -11.11 -9.34 20.40
CA SER A 56 -11.59 -9.05 21.78
C SER A 56 -11.87 -7.58 22.02
N GLN A 57 -11.31 -6.71 21.17
CA GLN A 57 -11.57 -5.29 21.20
C GLN A 57 -12.68 -4.93 20.19
N SER A 58 -12.89 -5.68 19.11
CA SER A 58 -13.89 -5.33 18.09
C SER A 58 -15.34 -5.47 18.57
N ASP A 59 -16.21 -4.54 18.14
CA ASP A 59 -17.68 -4.68 18.21
C ASP A 59 -18.26 -5.40 16.97
N GLY A 60 -17.40 -5.71 15.98
CA GLY A 60 -17.75 -6.37 14.73
C GLY A 60 -17.78 -7.90 14.81
N PRO A 61 -18.38 -8.56 13.81
CA PRO A 61 -18.44 -10.03 13.73
C PRO A 61 -17.03 -10.66 13.66
N GLU A 62 -16.95 -11.97 13.88
CA GLU A 62 -15.66 -12.70 13.84
C GLU A 62 -14.89 -12.40 12.54
N ARG A 63 -13.59 -12.08 12.65
CA ARG A 63 -12.67 -11.73 11.53
C ARG A 63 -12.99 -10.39 10.86
N PHE A 64 -13.89 -9.61 11.45
CA PHE A 64 -14.24 -8.26 11.06
C PHE A 64 -14.09 -7.34 12.25
N ALA A 65 -13.09 -6.46 12.19
CA ALA A 65 -12.96 -5.43 13.18
C ALA A 65 -13.85 -4.24 12.82
N CYS A 66 -14.93 -4.01 13.57
CA CYS A 66 -15.74 -2.80 13.47
C CYS A 66 -15.49 -1.93 14.69
N ALA A 67 -15.15 -0.66 14.46
CA ALA A 67 -15.03 0.33 15.52
C ALA A 67 -16.35 1.10 15.62
N MET A 68 -17.09 0.97 16.72
CA MET A 68 -18.16 1.91 17.05
C MET A 68 -17.57 3.12 17.82
N GLY A 69 -17.87 4.34 17.37
CA GLY A 69 -17.51 5.59 18.07
C GLY A 69 -16.18 6.26 17.67
N VAL A 70 -15.95 7.48 18.20
CA VAL A 70 -14.81 8.38 17.90
C VAL A 70 -13.45 7.77 18.24
N THR A 71 -13.43 6.91 19.25
CA THR A 71 -12.21 6.40 19.87
C THR A 71 -11.97 4.93 19.60
N GLY A 72 -12.79 4.25 18.78
CA GLY A 72 -12.74 2.79 18.60
C GLY A 72 -12.77 2.03 19.93
N PRO A 73 -12.56 0.72 19.94
CA PRO A 73 -12.58 -0.01 21.19
C PRO A 73 -11.42 0.37 22.10
N GLY A 74 -11.75 0.58 23.37
CA GLY A 74 -10.96 1.38 24.33
C GLY A 74 -9.52 0.94 24.56
N GLY A 75 -9.14 -0.29 24.17
CA GLY A 75 -7.80 -0.82 24.39
C GLY A 75 -6.79 -0.59 23.26
N VAL A 76 -7.22 -0.41 22.00
CA VAL A 76 -6.28 -0.46 20.85
C VAL A 76 -5.72 0.92 20.50
N HIS A 77 -4.42 1.09 20.62
CA HIS A 77 -3.70 2.30 20.25
C HIS A 77 -2.77 2.02 19.07
N LEU A 78 -3.10 2.59 17.91
CA LEU A 78 -2.24 2.50 16.73
C LEU A 78 -1.01 3.38 16.91
N GLY A 79 0.10 2.99 16.29
CA GLY A 79 1.29 3.84 16.20
C GLY A 79 0.96 5.20 15.59
N ASN A 80 1.65 6.24 16.05
CA ASN A 80 1.50 7.55 15.42
C ASN A 80 1.96 7.48 13.94
N THR A 81 1.50 8.45 13.15
CA THR A 81 1.77 8.49 11.70
C THR A 81 3.26 8.36 11.36
N TRP A 82 4.13 9.06 12.10
CA TRP A 82 5.56 9.04 11.80
C TRP A 82 6.18 7.69 12.09
N LYS A 83 5.82 7.05 13.20
CA LYS A 83 6.25 5.69 13.53
C LYS A 83 5.80 4.69 12.46
N LEU A 84 4.56 4.80 11.98
CA LEU A 84 4.06 3.96 10.89
C LEU A 84 4.87 4.16 9.60
N VAL A 85 5.06 5.42 9.18
CA VAL A 85 5.84 5.76 7.98
C VAL A 85 7.28 5.27 8.09
N ASP A 86 7.93 5.48 9.25
CA ASP A 86 9.31 5.04 9.50
C ASP A 86 9.43 3.52 9.42
N THR A 87 8.49 2.81 10.04
CA THR A 87 8.46 1.35 10.03
C THR A 87 8.23 0.83 8.62
N MET A 88 7.23 1.35 7.89
CA MET A 88 6.98 0.98 6.48
C MET A 88 8.20 1.24 5.60
N ALA A 89 8.83 2.41 5.72
CA ALA A 89 10.01 2.75 4.94
C ALA A 89 11.19 1.81 5.22
N ARG A 90 11.37 1.39 6.48
CA ARG A 90 12.38 0.40 6.86
C ARG A 90 12.13 -0.95 6.18
N TYR A 91 10.92 -1.52 6.32
CA TYR A 91 10.58 -2.80 5.68
C TYR A 91 10.75 -2.74 4.15
N ILE A 92 10.27 -1.69 3.50
CA ILE A 92 10.39 -1.52 2.05
C ILE A 92 11.86 -1.36 1.63
N ALA A 93 12.67 -0.60 2.38
CA ALA A 93 14.09 -0.43 2.07
C ALA A 93 14.88 -1.75 2.21
N GLU A 94 14.61 -2.54 3.25
CA GLU A 94 15.21 -3.87 3.45
C GLU A 94 14.83 -4.82 2.32
N ARG A 95 13.54 -4.90 1.97
CA ARG A 95 13.03 -5.74 0.88
C ARG A 95 13.56 -5.30 -0.49
N TYR A 96 13.70 -3.99 -0.72
CA TYR A 96 14.27 -3.42 -1.95
C TYR A 96 15.74 -3.81 -2.07
N HIS A 97 16.48 -3.68 -0.96
CA HIS A 97 17.89 -4.08 -0.90
C HIS A 97 18.10 -5.56 -1.19
N ASN A 98 17.19 -6.41 -0.71
CA ASN A 98 17.23 -7.86 -0.88
C ASN A 98 16.65 -8.33 -2.23
N GLY A 99 16.10 -7.44 -3.04
CA GLY A 99 15.49 -7.77 -4.34
C GLY A 99 14.27 -8.68 -4.24
N THR A 100 13.49 -8.58 -3.15
CA THR A 100 12.37 -9.51 -2.88
C THR A 100 11.04 -9.08 -3.48
N PHE A 101 11.00 -8.00 -4.27
CA PHE A 101 9.78 -7.56 -4.96
C PHE A 101 10.10 -6.87 -6.29
N GLN A 102 9.08 -6.75 -7.14
CA GLN A 102 9.17 -6.09 -8.44
C GLN A 102 9.33 -4.57 -8.28
N THR A 103 10.31 -3.98 -8.95
CA THR A 103 10.56 -2.54 -8.94
C THR A 103 10.21 -1.90 -10.28
N ALA A 104 9.77 -0.65 -10.28
CA ALA A 104 9.53 0.06 -11.55
C ALA A 104 10.83 0.36 -12.28
N LEU A 105 10.77 0.32 -13.62
CA LEU A 105 11.88 0.61 -14.52
C LEU A 105 12.07 2.13 -14.68
N GLY A 106 13.26 2.54 -15.14
CA GLY A 106 13.58 3.96 -15.33
C GLY A 106 12.73 4.67 -16.39
N HIS A 107 12.19 3.94 -17.37
CA HIS A 107 11.31 4.45 -18.42
C HIS A 107 9.81 4.27 -18.09
N GLU A 108 9.48 3.79 -16.89
CA GLU A 108 8.11 3.68 -16.39
C GLU A 108 7.73 4.92 -15.59
N LEU A 109 6.54 5.45 -15.85
CA LEU A 109 5.85 6.41 -15.00
C LEU A 109 4.76 5.67 -14.21
N VAL A 110 4.87 5.65 -12.89
CA VAL A 110 3.84 5.06 -12.03
C VAL A 110 2.84 6.14 -11.64
N VAL A 111 1.56 5.87 -11.83
CA VAL A 111 0.45 6.78 -11.52
C VAL A 111 -0.36 6.18 -10.39
N ASN A 112 -0.39 6.84 -9.24
CA ASN A 112 -1.24 6.43 -8.12
C ASN A 112 -2.67 6.93 -8.34
N VAL A 113 -3.59 6.00 -8.60
CA VAL A 113 -5.02 6.28 -8.75
C VAL A 113 -5.74 5.77 -7.50
N ARG A 114 -6.30 6.70 -6.71
CA ARG A 114 -7.12 6.34 -5.55
C ARG A 114 -8.52 5.92 -6.01
N LEU A 115 -8.97 4.73 -5.62
CA LEU A 115 -10.29 4.21 -5.99
C LEU A 115 -11.28 4.32 -4.82
N GLY A 116 -12.55 4.58 -5.12
CA GLY A 116 -13.70 4.45 -4.20
C GLY A 116 -14.12 5.69 -3.41
N ASP A 117 -13.20 6.63 -3.16
CA ASP A 117 -13.42 7.79 -2.27
C ASP A 117 -13.42 9.16 -2.95
N TYR A 118 -12.63 9.33 -4.01
CA TYR A 118 -12.42 10.62 -4.65
C TYR A 118 -11.95 10.44 -6.09
N THR A 119 -12.76 10.88 -7.04
CA THR A 119 -12.39 10.93 -8.46
C THR A 119 -11.93 12.34 -8.80
N HIS A 120 -10.66 12.49 -9.18
CA HIS A 120 -10.19 13.72 -9.80
C HIS A 120 -10.92 13.92 -11.15
N PRO A 121 -11.25 15.17 -11.54
CA PRO A 121 -11.78 15.44 -12.87
C PRO A 121 -10.83 14.91 -13.95
N TRP A 122 -11.38 14.22 -14.95
CA TRP A 122 -10.66 13.63 -16.09
C TRP A 122 -9.53 14.53 -16.63
N SER A 123 -9.87 15.77 -16.97
CA SER A 123 -8.93 16.73 -17.56
C SER A 123 -7.74 17.06 -16.64
N LYS A 124 -7.97 17.14 -15.34
CA LYS A 124 -6.91 17.38 -14.35
C LYS A 124 -5.99 16.18 -14.23
N THR A 125 -6.55 14.97 -14.22
CA THR A 125 -5.77 13.72 -14.14
C THR A 125 -4.89 13.54 -15.38
N VAL A 126 -5.45 13.71 -16.58
CA VAL A 126 -4.69 13.62 -17.84
C VAL A 126 -3.57 14.66 -17.89
N ALA A 127 -3.86 15.92 -17.54
CA ALA A 127 -2.86 16.98 -17.54
C ALA A 127 -1.72 16.67 -16.56
N ALA A 128 -2.03 16.17 -15.36
CA ALA A 128 -1.02 15.82 -14.36
C ALA A 128 -0.12 14.67 -14.81
N VAL A 129 -0.69 13.61 -15.41
CA VAL A 129 0.08 12.48 -15.93
C VAL A 129 0.97 12.91 -17.10
N LYS A 130 0.45 13.70 -18.05
CA LYS A 130 1.25 14.24 -19.16
C LYS A 130 2.38 15.13 -18.68
N GLN A 131 2.11 16.02 -17.72
CA GLN A 131 3.13 16.87 -17.13
C GLN A 131 4.23 16.05 -16.47
N ALA A 132 3.87 15.04 -15.67
CA ALA A 132 4.84 14.17 -15.01
C ALA A 132 5.67 13.35 -16.00
N ALA A 133 5.05 12.82 -17.07
CA ALA A 133 5.75 12.08 -18.12
C ALA A 133 6.78 12.97 -18.85
N THR A 134 6.38 14.19 -19.23
CA THR A 134 7.26 15.17 -19.87
C THR A 134 8.41 15.59 -18.97
N GLN A 135 8.15 15.82 -17.67
CA GLN A 135 9.18 16.23 -16.72
C GLN A 135 10.21 15.12 -16.44
N ALA A 136 9.78 13.87 -16.38
CA ALA A 136 10.68 12.74 -16.20
C ALA A 136 11.56 12.51 -17.44
N GLY A 137 11.00 12.71 -18.65
CA GLY A 137 11.67 12.47 -19.92
C GLY A 137 11.91 10.98 -20.19
N GLY A 138 11.87 10.58 -21.46
CA GLY A 138 12.15 9.18 -21.85
C GLY A 138 11.16 8.14 -21.32
N ILE A 139 9.98 8.57 -20.85
CA ILE A 139 8.90 7.67 -20.44
C ILE A 139 8.27 7.05 -21.68
N SER A 140 8.29 5.73 -21.76
CA SER A 140 7.63 4.94 -22.81
C SER A 140 6.49 4.08 -22.28
N ARG A 141 6.40 3.93 -20.95
CA ARG A 141 5.41 3.08 -20.30
C ARG A 141 4.76 3.76 -19.09
N ILE A 142 3.43 3.67 -18.97
CA ILE A 142 2.66 4.24 -17.86
C ILE A 142 1.96 3.11 -17.10
N ILE A 143 2.18 3.06 -15.79
CA ILE A 143 1.60 2.05 -14.91
C ILE A 143 0.57 2.72 -13.99
N PHE A 144 -0.70 2.44 -14.22
CA PHE A 144 -1.78 2.91 -13.34
C PHE A 144 -1.93 1.95 -12.17
N SER A 145 -1.48 2.36 -10.98
CA SER A 145 -1.63 1.61 -9.74
C SER A 145 -2.88 2.05 -9.02
N GLY A 146 -3.90 1.19 -9.04
CA GLY A 146 -5.20 1.41 -8.41
C GLY A 146 -5.26 0.71 -7.06
N VAL A 147 -5.32 1.46 -5.97
CA VAL A 147 -5.53 0.89 -4.63
C VAL A 147 -6.96 1.15 -4.19
N ILE A 148 -7.70 0.05 -3.97
CA ILE A 148 -9.08 0.10 -3.46
C ILE A 148 -9.02 0.38 -1.97
N HIS A 149 -9.66 1.47 -1.54
CA HIS A 149 -9.90 1.71 -0.13
C HIS A 149 -11.05 0.81 0.33
N TYR A 150 -10.76 -0.25 1.09
CA TYR A 150 -11.77 -1.19 1.56
C TYR A 150 -12.46 -0.67 2.83
N GLY A 151 -13.65 -0.08 2.67
CA GLY A 151 -14.66 -0.06 3.74
C GLY A 151 -14.56 1.04 4.80
N GLY A 152 -15.71 1.27 5.43
CA GLY A 152 -15.96 2.19 6.53
C GLY A 152 -17.33 1.83 7.14
N TYR A 153 -17.82 2.61 8.10
CA TYR A 153 -19.18 2.46 8.64
C TYR A 153 -20.11 3.51 8.03
N ASP A 154 -21.36 3.17 7.71
CA ASP A 154 -22.39 4.11 7.22
C ASP A 154 -21.96 4.92 5.96
N THR A 155 -21.99 6.26 5.97
CA THR A 155 -21.57 7.14 4.85
C THR A 155 -20.12 6.99 4.39
N PHE A 156 -19.34 6.12 5.04
CA PHE A 156 -17.92 5.88 4.77
C PHE A 156 -17.64 4.56 4.04
N VAL A 157 -18.68 3.86 3.56
CA VAL A 157 -18.57 2.68 2.67
C VAL A 157 -18.53 3.13 1.21
N SER A 158 -17.52 2.70 0.45
CA SER A 158 -17.55 2.86 -1.01
C SER A 158 -18.74 2.08 -1.58
N SER A 159 -19.60 2.75 -2.34
CA SER A 159 -20.74 2.10 -3.00
C SER A 159 -20.28 1.40 -4.27
N ASN A 160 -21.04 0.41 -4.74
CA ASN A 160 -20.83 -0.19 -6.07
C ASN A 160 -20.73 0.87 -7.17
N SER A 161 -21.49 1.97 -7.04
CA SER A 161 -21.46 3.10 -7.96
C SER A 161 -20.13 3.85 -7.91
N SER A 162 -19.62 4.20 -6.73
CA SER A 162 -18.34 4.94 -6.62
C SER A 162 -17.14 4.08 -7.02
N ILE A 163 -17.20 2.76 -6.77
CA ILE A 163 -16.23 1.79 -7.27
C ILE A 163 -16.28 1.73 -8.81
N ALA A 164 -17.46 1.57 -9.40
CA ALA A 164 -17.63 1.50 -10.86
C ALA A 164 -17.13 2.78 -11.55
N GLN A 165 -17.42 3.96 -11.00
CA GLN A 165 -16.89 5.23 -11.51
C GLN A 165 -15.36 5.27 -11.49
N SER A 166 -14.73 4.78 -10.42
CA SER A 166 -13.28 4.75 -10.30
C SER A 166 -12.64 3.76 -11.29
N VAL A 167 -13.26 2.60 -11.49
CA VAL A 167 -12.83 1.60 -12.47
C VAL A 167 -12.96 2.13 -13.90
N ASN A 168 -14.09 2.77 -14.22
CA ASN A 168 -14.31 3.38 -15.53
C ASN A 168 -13.28 4.47 -15.84
N LEU A 169 -12.98 5.33 -14.86
CA LEU A 169 -11.92 6.34 -14.99
C LEU A 169 -10.57 5.71 -15.31
N MET A 170 -10.19 4.62 -14.63
CA MET A 170 -8.93 3.91 -14.93
C MET A 170 -8.91 3.35 -16.36
N HIS A 171 -10.00 2.70 -16.80
CA HIS A 171 -10.08 2.17 -18.16
C HIS A 171 -10.01 3.26 -19.22
N GLU A 172 -10.63 4.42 -18.98
CA GLU A 172 -10.53 5.57 -19.86
C GLU A 172 -9.10 6.12 -19.91
N LEU A 173 -8.41 6.22 -18.77
CA LEU A 173 -7.02 6.69 -18.70
C LEU A 173 -6.09 5.77 -19.48
N VAL A 174 -6.19 4.46 -19.26
CA VAL A 174 -5.45 3.43 -20.01
C VAL A 174 -5.63 3.63 -21.51
N ARG A 175 -6.89 3.66 -21.97
CA ARG A 175 -7.20 3.85 -23.40
C ARG A 175 -6.65 5.16 -23.95
N HIS A 176 -6.75 6.25 -23.20
CA HIS A 176 -6.25 7.56 -23.63
C HIS A 176 -4.74 7.54 -23.84
N PHE A 177 -3.99 6.98 -22.89
CA PHE A 177 -2.53 6.96 -22.97
C PHE A 177 -1.99 5.89 -23.95
N ASP A 178 -2.71 4.78 -24.14
CA ASP A 178 -2.41 3.85 -25.23
C ASP A 178 -2.53 4.53 -26.60
N ASN A 179 -3.60 5.32 -26.81
CA ASN A 179 -3.81 6.09 -28.05
C ASN A 179 -2.74 7.19 -28.24
N ASP A 180 -2.15 7.69 -27.16
CA ASP A 180 -1.04 8.64 -27.18
C ASP A 180 0.34 7.95 -27.35
N ASN A 181 0.37 6.67 -27.76
CA ASN A 181 1.56 5.84 -28.01
C ASN A 181 2.39 5.47 -26.78
N TYR A 182 1.82 5.55 -25.57
CA TYR A 182 2.45 4.91 -24.41
C TYR A 182 2.06 3.44 -24.35
N THR A 183 2.97 2.59 -23.88
CA THR A 183 2.55 1.27 -23.38
C THR A 183 1.88 1.49 -22.02
N THR A 184 0.63 1.09 -21.82
CA THR A 184 -0.01 1.18 -20.50
C THR A 184 -0.17 -0.17 -19.83
N ALA A 185 -0.26 -0.17 -18.49
CA ALA A 185 -0.66 -1.33 -17.72
C ALA A 185 -1.42 -0.91 -16.46
N LEU A 186 -2.31 -1.78 -15.99
CA LEU A 186 -3.00 -1.65 -14.72
C LEU A 186 -2.34 -2.55 -13.68
N ARG A 187 -2.22 -2.05 -12.46
CA ARG A 187 -1.74 -2.80 -11.30
C ARG A 187 -2.67 -2.55 -10.12
N SER A 188 -3.14 -3.61 -9.48
CA SER A 188 -3.94 -3.55 -8.26
C SER A 188 -3.80 -4.86 -7.51
N GLU A 189 -3.22 -4.80 -6.32
CA GLU A 189 -2.98 -5.96 -5.47
C GLU A 189 -3.96 -5.93 -4.29
N PRO A 190 -4.67 -7.04 -3.98
CA PRO A 190 -5.70 -7.06 -2.94
C PRO A 190 -5.24 -6.61 -1.55
N SER A 191 -3.96 -6.80 -1.22
CA SER A 191 -3.36 -6.36 0.05
C SER A 191 -2.79 -4.95 0.02
N ALA A 192 -2.68 -4.33 -1.16
CA ALA A 192 -1.97 -3.07 -1.43
C ALA A 192 -0.46 -3.05 -1.08
N ASP A 193 0.08 -4.11 -0.47
CA ASP A 193 1.48 -4.22 -0.08
C ASP A 193 2.43 -4.00 -1.27
N ARG A 194 2.30 -4.89 -2.26
CA ARG A 194 3.15 -4.90 -3.45
C ARG A 194 2.97 -3.63 -4.29
N ASP A 195 1.83 -2.96 -4.19
CA ASP A 195 1.59 -1.66 -4.84
C ASP A 195 2.31 -0.55 -4.09
N LEU A 196 2.25 -0.54 -2.76
CA LEU A 196 2.98 0.41 -1.94
C LEU A 196 4.50 0.26 -2.13
N GLU A 197 5.02 -0.97 -2.13
CA GLU A 197 6.42 -1.28 -2.43
C GLU A 197 6.85 -0.76 -3.82
N TYR A 198 6.05 -1.06 -4.84
CA TYR A 198 6.30 -0.63 -6.23
C TYR A 198 6.30 0.90 -6.34
N MET A 199 5.27 1.58 -5.82
CA MET A 199 5.18 3.04 -5.83
C MET A 199 6.25 3.75 -4.98
N ALA A 200 6.56 3.19 -3.81
CA ALA A 200 7.56 3.77 -2.90
C ALA A 200 8.98 3.71 -3.49
N THR A 201 9.23 2.83 -4.47
CA THR A 201 10.55 2.66 -5.09
C THR A 201 10.61 3.10 -6.56
N ALA A 202 9.48 3.37 -7.20
CA ALA A 202 9.39 3.68 -8.63
C ALA A 202 10.14 4.96 -9.01
N PRO A 203 11.13 5.00 -9.91
CA PRO A 203 11.92 6.22 -10.18
C PRO A 203 11.07 7.46 -10.52
N ASN A 204 10.00 7.27 -11.31
CA ASN A 204 9.08 8.32 -11.71
C ASN A 204 7.68 8.01 -11.16
N LEU A 205 7.09 8.97 -10.45
CA LEU A 205 5.80 8.82 -9.80
C LEU A 205 4.95 10.07 -10.03
N ALA A 206 3.77 9.90 -10.62
CA ALA A 206 2.70 10.88 -10.65
C ALA A 206 1.70 10.56 -9.53
N ILE A 207 1.50 11.50 -8.60
CA ILE A 207 0.66 11.33 -7.42
C ILE A 207 -0.59 12.22 -7.46
N GLY A 208 -1.67 11.74 -6.88
CA GLY A 208 -2.69 12.61 -6.29
C GLY A 208 -2.14 13.33 -5.05
N GLY A 209 -2.54 14.57 -4.80
CA GLY A 209 -1.96 15.38 -3.71
C GLY A 209 -2.39 15.01 -2.28
N LEU A 210 -3.25 14.02 -2.08
CA LEU A 210 -3.93 13.76 -0.81
C LEU A 210 -4.05 12.25 -0.47
N GLY A 211 -4.17 11.93 0.83
CA GLY A 211 -4.48 10.58 1.31
C GLY A 211 -3.36 9.56 1.07
N PHE A 212 -3.69 8.42 0.48
CA PHE A 212 -2.74 7.33 0.22
C PHE A 212 -1.53 7.78 -0.63
N ALA A 213 -1.73 8.69 -1.57
CA ALA A 213 -0.65 9.23 -2.39
C ALA A 213 0.31 10.12 -1.59
N GLN A 214 -0.19 10.84 -0.58
CA GLN A 214 0.67 11.55 0.39
C GLN A 214 1.46 10.57 1.25
N LEU A 215 0.84 9.47 1.70
CA LEU A 215 1.53 8.41 2.44
C LEU A 215 2.69 7.81 1.62
N VAL A 216 2.42 7.44 0.36
CA VAL A 216 3.43 6.95 -0.59
C VAL A 216 4.61 7.93 -0.68
N THR A 217 4.32 9.24 -0.77
CA THR A 217 5.34 10.28 -0.88
C THR A 217 6.25 10.33 0.36
N LEU A 218 5.66 10.27 1.55
CA LEU A 218 6.41 10.29 2.82
C LEU A 218 7.30 9.04 2.97
N ILE A 219 6.75 7.87 2.64
CA ILE A 219 7.47 6.59 2.69
C ILE A 219 8.62 6.61 1.70
N ARG A 220 8.35 6.97 0.44
CA ARG A 220 9.33 7.05 -0.65
C ARG A 220 10.55 7.89 -0.29
N ALA A 221 10.34 9.08 0.27
CA ALA A 221 11.43 9.96 0.66
C ALA A 221 12.38 9.28 1.66
N LYS A 222 11.82 8.53 2.62
CA LYS A 222 12.60 7.78 3.62
C LYS A 222 13.25 6.53 3.03
N VAL A 223 12.54 5.78 2.17
CA VAL A 223 13.10 4.60 1.48
C VAL A 223 14.35 4.99 0.70
N PHE A 224 14.32 6.07 -0.08
CA PHE A 224 15.50 6.53 -0.82
C PHE A 224 16.65 6.97 0.09
N ALA A 225 16.37 7.64 1.20
CA ALA A 225 17.39 7.98 2.19
C ALA A 225 18.06 6.72 2.79
N LEU A 226 17.26 5.72 3.16
CA LEU A 226 17.73 4.45 3.72
C LEU A 226 18.55 3.66 2.69
N VAL A 227 18.05 3.50 1.47
CA VAL A 227 18.75 2.78 0.39
C VAL A 227 20.09 3.44 0.05
N LYS A 228 20.15 4.78 0.03
CA LYS A 228 21.42 5.52 -0.17
C LYS A 228 22.42 5.21 0.96
N SER A 229 21.96 5.20 2.20
CA SER A 229 22.78 4.85 3.37
C SER A 229 23.32 3.40 3.28
N MET A 230 22.46 2.43 2.95
CA MET A 230 22.83 1.02 2.80
C MET A 230 23.87 0.79 1.69
N LYS A 231 23.79 1.52 0.57
CA LYS A 231 24.80 1.45 -0.50
C LYS A 231 26.16 2.02 -0.05
N SER A 232 26.16 3.11 0.71
CA SER A 232 27.37 3.73 1.25
C SER A 232 28.11 2.82 2.26
N MET A 233 27.38 2.00 3.01
CA MET A 233 28.00 1.02 3.92
C MET A 233 28.68 -0.14 3.17
N LYS A 234 28.12 -0.58 2.03
CA LYS A 234 28.75 -1.64 1.21
C LYS A 234 30.04 -1.17 0.52
N SER A 235 30.15 0.11 0.15
CA SER A 235 31.38 0.61 -0.47
C SER A 235 32.52 0.81 0.53
N THR A 236 32.22 0.89 1.83
CA THR A 236 33.22 0.98 2.91
C THR A 236 33.61 -0.40 3.46
N CYS A 237 32.72 -1.39 3.41
CA CYS A 237 33.04 -2.79 3.68
C CYS A 237 33.44 -3.52 2.38
N LYS A 238 34.72 -3.49 2.02
CA LYS A 238 35.26 -4.35 0.93
C LYS A 238 34.91 -5.82 1.19
N GLU A 239 34.19 -6.38 0.22
CA GLU A 239 33.92 -7.80 -0.09
C GLU A 239 34.48 -8.87 0.87
N SER A 240 33.60 -9.39 1.72
CA SER A 240 33.63 -10.81 2.10
C SER A 240 32.54 -11.50 1.29
N THR A 241 32.93 -12.13 0.19
CA THR A 241 32.09 -12.90 -0.72
C THR A 241 31.41 -14.05 0.02
N MET A 242 30.14 -13.88 0.39
CA MET A 242 29.22 -15.00 0.60
C MET A 242 28.08 -14.89 -0.41
N THR A 243 28.20 -15.71 -1.45
CA THR A 243 27.16 -16.04 -2.41
C THR A 243 25.97 -16.66 -1.66
N ARG A 244 24.95 -15.84 -1.36
CA ARG A 244 23.64 -16.34 -0.97
C ARG A 244 22.80 -16.56 -2.22
N THR A 245 22.57 -17.84 -2.52
CA THR A 245 21.67 -18.31 -3.57
C THR A 245 20.26 -17.75 -3.35
N PRO A 246 19.56 -17.25 -4.38
CA PRO A 246 18.17 -16.82 -4.27
C PRO A 246 17.29 -18.01 -3.87
N ARG A 247 16.54 -17.90 -2.77
CA ARG A 247 15.43 -18.81 -2.50
C ARG A 247 14.28 -18.39 -3.42
N THR A 248 14.06 -19.18 -4.48
CA THR A 248 12.83 -19.15 -5.26
C THR A 248 11.65 -19.39 -4.32
N TRP A 249 10.80 -18.38 -4.13
CA TRP A 249 9.49 -18.57 -3.56
C TRP A 249 8.59 -19.12 -4.66
N THR A 250 8.16 -20.37 -4.51
CA THR A 250 7.07 -20.94 -5.30
C THR A 250 5.79 -20.22 -4.93
N ASP A 251 5.14 -19.59 -5.91
CA ASP A 251 3.76 -19.10 -5.80
C ASP A 251 2.89 -20.25 -5.26
N ALA A 252 2.26 -20.04 -4.11
CA ALA A 252 1.11 -20.84 -3.74
C ALA A 252 -0.01 -20.40 -4.68
N SER A 253 -0.43 -21.33 -5.55
CA SER A 253 -1.67 -21.22 -6.30
C SER A 253 -2.78 -20.77 -5.34
N PHE A 254 -3.40 -19.63 -5.66
CA PHE A 254 -4.76 -19.38 -5.21
C PHE A 254 -5.61 -20.42 -5.92
N ASP A 255 -5.79 -21.57 -5.27
CA ASP A 255 -6.67 -22.62 -5.74
C ASP A 255 -8.06 -22.02 -5.89
N GLY A 256 -8.47 -21.87 -7.14
CA GLY A 256 -9.81 -21.49 -7.51
C GLY A 256 -10.78 -22.58 -7.09
N GLU A 257 -11.82 -22.20 -6.37
CA GLU A 257 -13.02 -23.04 -6.36
C GLU A 257 -13.65 -23.04 -7.76
N PRO A 258 -14.16 -24.18 -8.23
CA PRO A 258 -14.69 -24.32 -9.57
C PRO A 258 -15.96 -23.48 -9.73
N VAL A 259 -15.99 -22.69 -10.80
CA VAL A 259 -17.24 -22.12 -11.32
C VAL A 259 -18.10 -23.30 -11.80
N VAL A 260 -19.09 -23.67 -10.99
CA VAL A 260 -20.18 -24.56 -11.41
C VAL A 260 -20.95 -23.82 -12.51
N ARG A 261 -20.95 -24.40 -13.71
CA ARG A 261 -21.82 -24.00 -14.82
C ARG A 261 -23.22 -24.55 -14.61
#